data_AF-A0A3D1KW30-F1
#
_entry.id   AF-A0A3D1KW30-F1
#
_cell.length_a   1.000
_cell.length_b   1.000
_cell.length_c   1.000
_cell.angle_alpha   90.00
_cell.angle_beta   90.00
_cell.angle_gamma   90.00
#
_symmetry.space_group_name_H-M   'P 1'
#
loop_
_entity.id
_entity.type
_entity.pdbx_description
1 polymer ?
#
loop_
_entity_poly.entity_id
_entity_poly.type
_entity_poly.pdbx_seq_one_letter_code
_entity_poly.pdbx_strand_id
1 'polypeptide(L)'
;MSGLVSTYKILKEYILIIEYHTGILDADSFIDFKKKIALDPLFAPNLHFFVHLKKVTFSTNLEDIDKYAKFLEANFKVYGNRRVALITNTPNQVVSTTMFKMMQQNKSQSVEVFSTNTSALEWLNSKLDKDEILGVLAPLMIA
;
A
#
# COMPACT_ATOMS: atom_id res chain seq x y z
N MET A 1 -0.49 19.34 -10.56
CA MET A 1 -0.78 19.24 -9.12
C MET A 1 -1.24 17.82 -8.86
N SER A 2 -0.53 17.06 -8.03
CA SER A 2 -0.95 15.72 -7.65
C SER A 2 -2.27 15.79 -6.91
N GLY A 3 -3.25 14.99 -7.33
CA GLY A 3 -4.57 14.94 -6.70
C GLY A 3 -4.70 13.88 -5.60
N LEU A 4 -3.58 13.26 -5.20
CA LEU A 4 -3.56 12.17 -4.23
C LEU A 4 -3.61 12.72 -2.81
N VAL A 5 -4.62 12.30 -2.05
CA VAL A 5 -4.68 12.49 -0.60
C VAL A 5 -4.42 11.15 0.06
N SER A 6 -3.44 11.13 0.97
CA SER A 6 -2.97 9.90 1.60
C SER A 6 -2.81 10.08 3.10
N THR A 7 -3.39 9.15 3.85
CA THR A 7 -3.28 9.06 5.31
C THR A 7 -2.78 7.68 5.70
N TYR A 8 -2.12 7.57 6.84
CA TYR A 8 -1.63 6.28 7.33
C TYR A 8 -1.61 6.22 8.85
N LYS A 9 -1.55 4.99 9.35
CA LYS A 9 -1.27 4.67 10.74
C LYS A 9 -0.31 3.49 10.81
N ILE A 10 0.74 3.62 11.63
CA ILE A 10 1.66 2.52 11.95
C ILE A 10 1.21 1.88 13.26
N LEU A 11 1.03 0.56 13.23
CA LEU A 11 0.67 -0.29 14.37
C LEU A 11 1.79 -1.31 14.58
N LYS A 12 2.76 -0.96 15.44
CA LYS A 12 3.98 -1.78 15.64
C LYS A 12 3.66 -3.13 16.25
N GLU A 13 2.70 -3.16 17.18
CA GLU A 13 2.17 -4.33 17.85
C GLU A 13 1.63 -5.38 16.87
N TYR A 14 1.13 -4.94 15.71
CA TYR A 14 0.60 -5.79 14.65
C TYR A 14 1.57 -6.01 13.49
N ILE A 15 2.77 -5.40 13.55
CA ILE A 15 3.74 -5.38 12.46
C ILE A 15 3.07 -4.89 11.16
N LEU A 16 2.24 -3.84 11.27
CA LEU A 16 1.33 -3.41 10.21
C LEU A 16 1.35 -1.89 10.01
N ILE A 17 1.26 -1.47 8.75
CA ILE A 17 0.93 -0.11 8.33
C ILE A 17 -0.39 -0.16 7.57
N ILE A 18 -1.33 0.68 7.99
CA ILE A 18 -2.61 0.89 7.32
C ILE A 18 -2.49 2.19 6.55
N GLU A 19 -2.76 2.14 5.25
CA GLU A 19 -2.78 3.29 4.37
C GLU A 19 -4.15 3.44 3.75
N TYR A 20 -4.62 4.68 3.69
CA TYR A 20 -5.82 5.04 2.96
C TYR A 20 -5.50 6.12 1.94
N HIS A 21 -5.96 5.90 0.71
CA HIS A 21 -5.72 6.80 -0.41
C HIS A 21 -7.03 7.16 -1.10
N THR A 22 -7.13 8.43 -1.50
CA THR A 22 -8.23 8.96 -2.30
C THR A 22 -7.73 9.98 -3.32
N GLY A 23 -8.49 10.19 -4.39
CA GLY A 23 -8.14 11.14 -5.44
C GLY A 23 -7.30 10.52 -6.56
N ILE A 24 -6.41 11.31 -7.17
CA ILE A 24 -5.66 10.91 -8.36
C ILE A 24 -4.26 10.46 -7.98
N LEU A 25 -3.95 9.18 -8.18
CA LEU A 25 -2.63 8.61 -7.93
C LEU A 25 -1.78 8.71 -9.19
N ASP A 26 -0.65 9.41 -9.07
CA ASP A 26 0.48 9.38 -10.00
C ASP A 26 1.72 8.80 -9.30
N ALA A 27 2.72 8.37 -10.06
CA ALA A 27 3.88 7.69 -9.47
C ALA A 27 4.70 8.60 -8.54
N ASP A 28 4.87 9.88 -8.88
CA ASP A 28 5.69 10.80 -8.08
C ASP A 28 5.05 11.10 -6.73
N SER A 29 3.75 11.42 -6.72
CA SER A 29 3.02 11.67 -5.48
C SER A 29 2.99 10.45 -4.57
N PHE A 30 2.85 9.25 -5.15
CA PHE A 30 2.89 8.02 -4.36
C PHE A 30 4.29 7.74 -3.81
N ILE A 31 5.35 7.95 -4.60
CA ILE A 31 6.74 7.82 -4.15
C ILE A 31 7.03 8.77 -3.00
N ASP A 32 6.63 10.04 -3.11
CA ASP A 32 6.87 11.04 -2.07
C ASP A 32 6.13 10.72 -0.78
N PHE A 33 4.91 10.18 -0.88
CA PHE A 33 4.21 9.63 0.27
C PHE A 33 4.96 8.45 0.92
N LYS A 34 5.51 7.52 0.14
CA LYS A 34 6.31 6.40 0.67
C LYS A 34 7.61 6.85 1.32
N LYS A 35 8.23 7.92 0.83
CA LYS A 35 9.39 8.54 1.50
C LYS A 35 8.98 9.13 2.84
N LYS A 36 7.83 9.81 2.91
CA LYS A 36 7.30 10.36 4.18
C LYS A 36 7.07 9.27 5.22
N ILE A 37 6.47 8.14 4.86
CA ILE A 37 6.30 7.00 5.77
C ILE A 37 7.65 6.47 6.25
N ALA A 38 8.64 6.35 5.36
CA ALA A 38 9.96 5.82 5.73
C ALA A 38 10.72 6.71 6.72
N LEU A 39 10.36 8.00 6.83
CA LEU A 39 10.91 8.93 7.80
C LEU A 39 10.15 8.92 9.15
N ASP A 40 9.03 8.21 9.25
CA ASP A 40 8.29 8.08 10.49
C ASP A 40 9.13 7.32 11.53
N PRO A 41 9.30 7.82 12.78
CA PRO A 41 10.06 7.12 13.82
C PRO A 41 9.51 5.72 14.16
N LEU A 42 8.24 5.46 13.84
CA LEU A 42 7.62 4.16 14.03
C LEU A 42 7.84 3.20 12.86
N PHE A 43 8.37 3.66 11.74
CA PHE A 43 8.63 2.82 10.58
C PHE A 43 9.70 1.76 10.86
N ALA A 44 9.46 0.56 10.34
CA ALA A 44 10.44 -0.52 10.28
C ALA A 44 10.28 -1.30 8.97
N PRO A 45 11.38 -1.79 8.36
CA PRO A 45 11.33 -2.45 7.04
C PRO A 45 10.51 -3.75 6.99
N ASN A 46 10.27 -4.39 8.14
CA ASN A 46 9.53 -5.64 8.25
C ASN A 46 8.00 -5.45 8.38
N LEU A 47 7.51 -4.22 8.49
CA LEU A 47 6.09 -3.93 8.59
C LEU A 47 5.36 -4.34 7.30
N HIS A 48 4.22 -5.00 7.46
CA HIS A 48 3.32 -5.34 6.36
C HIS A 48 2.41 -4.16 6.04
N PHE A 49 1.85 -4.14 4.83
CA PHE A 49 1.08 -3.00 4.34
C PHE A 49 -0.33 -3.43 3.98
N PHE A 50 -1.30 -2.79 4.60
CA PHE A 50 -2.69 -2.79 4.18
C PHE A 50 -2.97 -1.48 3.44
N VAL A 51 -3.07 -1.52 2.12
CA VAL A 51 -3.16 -0.33 1.26
C VAL A 51 -4.55 -0.23 0.64
N HIS A 52 -5.35 0.71 1.11
CA HIS A 52 -6.73 0.87 0.67
C HIS A 52 -6.85 1.88 -0.47
N LEU A 53 -7.16 1.39 -1.67
CA LEU A 53 -7.14 2.14 -2.93
C LEU A 53 -8.53 2.33 -3.57
N LYS A 54 -9.61 1.91 -2.90
CA LYS A 54 -10.96 1.91 -3.48
C LYS A 54 -11.49 3.29 -3.92
N LYS A 55 -10.91 4.38 -3.40
CA LYS A 55 -11.27 5.76 -3.76
C LYS A 55 -10.21 6.45 -4.63
N VAL A 56 -9.27 5.68 -5.16
CA VAL A 56 -8.21 6.16 -6.05
C VAL A 56 -8.60 5.99 -7.51
N THR A 57 -8.34 7.05 -8.27
CA THR A 57 -8.26 7.02 -9.73
C THR A 57 -6.78 6.95 -10.12
N PHE A 58 -6.38 5.86 -10.77
CA PHE A 58 -5.01 5.70 -11.24
C PHE A 58 -4.77 6.56 -12.48
N SER A 59 -3.82 7.48 -12.38
CA SER A 59 -3.27 8.27 -13.50
C SER A 59 -1.85 7.81 -13.75
N THR A 60 -1.67 6.51 -13.99
CA THR A 60 -0.38 5.86 -14.17
C THR A 60 -0.37 5.03 -15.44
N ASN A 61 0.74 5.05 -16.17
CA ASN A 61 1.02 4.12 -17.26
C ASN A 61 2.00 3.00 -16.81
N LEU A 62 2.47 2.18 -17.75
CA LEU A 62 3.42 1.10 -17.43
C LEU A 62 4.78 1.63 -16.95
N GLU A 63 5.26 2.74 -17.51
CA GLU A 63 6.52 3.37 -17.14
C GLU A 63 6.46 3.91 -15.71
N ASP A 64 5.32 4.47 -15.30
CA ASP A 64 5.07 4.93 -13.93
C ASP A 64 5.11 3.78 -12.92
N ILE A 65 4.52 2.63 -13.28
CA ILE A 65 4.53 1.43 -12.44
C ILE A 65 5.97 0.88 -12.33
N ASP A 66 6.71 0.82 -13.43
CA ASP A 66 8.11 0.40 -13.47
C ASP A 66 9.01 1.36 -12.66
N LYS A 67 8.78 2.67 -12.78
CA LYS A 67 9.46 3.70 -11.98
C LYS A 67 9.28 3.45 -10.48
N TYR A 68 8.07 3.15 -10.04
CA TYR A 68 7.82 2.82 -8.63
C TYR A 68 8.47 1.49 -8.21
N ALA A 69 8.43 0.46 -9.05
CA ALA A 69 9.10 -0.81 -8.78
C ALA A 69 10.62 -0.64 -8.63
N LYS A 70 11.25 0.12 -9.53
CA LYS A 70 12.68 0.47 -9.46
C LYS A 70 13.03 1.31 -8.25
N PHE A 71 12.16 2.24 -7.86
CA PHE A 71 12.33 3.01 -6.62
C PHE A 71 12.39 2.09 -5.39
N LEU A 72 11.49 1.11 -5.28
CA LEU A 72 11.50 0.15 -4.17
C LEU A 72 12.76 -0.73 -4.17
N GLU A 73 13.21 -1.16 -5.35
CA GLU A 73 14.41 -1.98 -5.52
C GLU A 73 15.68 -1.22 -5.13
N ALA A 74 15.85 0.00 -5.63
CA ALA A 74 16.98 0.86 -5.29
C ALA A 74 17.04 1.18 -3.78
N ASN A 75 15.89 1.14 -3.11
CA ASN A 75 15.77 1.42 -1.68
C ASN A 75 15.45 0.15 -0.85
N PHE A 76 15.87 -1.03 -1.34
CA PHE A 76 15.57 -2.30 -0.68
C PHE A 76 15.96 -2.34 0.80
N LYS A 77 17.10 -1.75 1.18
CA LYS A 77 17.54 -1.68 2.59
C LYS A 77 16.58 -0.92 3.50
N VAL A 78 15.83 0.03 2.94
CA VAL A 78 14.83 0.83 3.66
C VAL A 78 13.50 0.10 3.72
N TYR A 79 13.08 -0.53 2.62
CA TYR A 79 11.72 -1.07 2.49
C TYR A 79 11.59 -2.57 2.81
N GLY A 80 12.71 -3.30 2.88
CA GLY A 80 12.80 -4.66 3.40
C GLY A 80 11.95 -5.71 2.68
N ASN A 81 11.84 -6.87 3.32
CA ASN A 81 10.95 -7.95 2.89
C ASN A 81 9.62 -7.85 3.64
N ARG A 82 8.50 -7.83 2.89
CA ARG A 82 7.17 -7.61 3.49
C ARG A 82 6.03 -8.11 2.61
N ARG A 83 4.86 -8.25 3.23
CA ARG A 83 3.58 -8.46 2.56
C ARG A 83 2.89 -7.14 2.32
N VAL A 84 2.31 -6.97 1.12
CA VAL A 84 1.55 -5.79 0.73
C VAL A 84 0.21 -6.27 0.17
N ALA A 85 -0.87 -5.95 0.86
CA ALA A 85 -2.22 -6.17 0.38
C ALA A 85 -2.76 -4.87 -0.24
N LEU A 86 -3.13 -4.94 -1.51
CA LEU A 86 -3.69 -3.83 -2.27
C LEU A 86 -5.20 -4.03 -2.41
N ILE A 87 -5.98 -3.16 -1.79
CA ILE A 87 -7.45 -3.29 -1.76
C ILE A 87 -8.05 -2.38 -2.83
N THR A 88 -8.69 -2.99 -3.82
CA THR A 88 -9.26 -2.32 -4.99
C THR A 88 -10.75 -2.63 -5.12
N ASN A 89 -11.46 -1.90 -5.98
CA ASN A 89 -12.88 -2.12 -6.27
C ASN A 89 -13.27 -1.88 -7.75
N THR A 90 -12.33 -1.52 -8.63
CA THR A 90 -12.60 -1.33 -10.06
C THR A 90 -11.62 -2.12 -10.94
N PRO A 91 -12.02 -2.53 -12.15
CA PRO A 91 -11.12 -3.22 -13.07
C PRO A 91 -9.84 -2.44 -13.38
N ASN A 92 -9.91 -1.12 -13.55
CA ASN A 92 -8.73 -0.29 -13.85
C ASN A 92 -7.69 -0.31 -12.72
N GLN A 93 -8.15 -0.31 -11.46
CA GLN A 93 -7.27 -0.46 -10.31
C GLN A 93 -6.65 -1.86 -10.28
N VAL A 94 -7.44 -2.91 -10.56
CA VAL A 94 -6.94 -4.30 -10.62
C VAL A 94 -5.85 -4.45 -11.68
N VAL A 95 -6.02 -3.86 -12.87
CA VAL A 95 -5.01 -3.90 -13.95
C VAL A 95 -3.68 -3.31 -13.48
N SER A 96 -3.69 -2.08 -12.96
CA SER A 96 -2.47 -1.38 -12.54
C SER A 96 -1.76 -2.09 -11.37
N THR A 97 -2.54 -2.54 -10.38
CA THR A 97 -2.00 -3.25 -9.21
C THR A 97 -1.51 -4.66 -9.54
N THR A 98 -2.11 -5.33 -10.53
CA THR A 98 -1.64 -6.63 -11.03
C THR A 98 -0.34 -6.49 -11.81
N MET A 99 -0.20 -5.47 -12.67
CA MET A 99 1.06 -5.16 -13.35
C MET A 99 2.18 -4.93 -12.33
N PHE A 100 1.91 -4.13 -11.29
CA PHE A 100 2.85 -3.92 -10.19
C PHE A 100 3.20 -5.24 -9.48
N LYS A 101 2.19 -6.06 -9.13
CA LYS A 101 2.41 -7.39 -8.52
C LYS A 101 3.35 -8.26 -9.37
N MET A 102 3.15 -8.30 -10.69
CA MET A 102 4.00 -9.06 -11.61
C MET A 102 5.45 -8.54 -11.62
N MET A 103 5.65 -7.22 -11.57
CA MET A 103 6.99 -6.62 -11.47
C MET A 103 7.68 -6.90 -10.13
N GLN A 104 6.90 -7.16 -9.08
CA GLN A 104 7.41 -7.54 -7.77
C GLN A 104 7.60 -9.05 -7.61
N GLN A 105 7.21 -9.86 -8.60
CA GLN A 105 7.42 -11.31 -8.56
C GLN A 105 8.91 -11.62 -8.42
N ASN A 106 9.25 -12.53 -7.50
CA ASN A 106 10.63 -12.90 -7.14
C ASN A 106 11.46 -11.76 -6.52
N LYS A 107 10.84 -10.63 -6.15
CA LYS A 107 11.48 -9.58 -5.36
C LYS A 107 11.19 -9.73 -3.87
N SER A 108 11.71 -8.80 -3.09
CA SER A 108 11.58 -8.72 -1.64
C SER A 108 10.15 -8.58 -1.11
N GLN A 109 9.20 -8.16 -1.94
CA GLN A 109 7.82 -7.91 -1.50
C GLN A 109 6.87 -8.94 -2.10
N SER A 110 6.11 -9.60 -1.23
CA SER A 110 4.94 -10.36 -1.67
C SER A 110 3.77 -9.39 -1.78
N VAL A 111 3.22 -9.25 -2.98
CA VAL A 111 2.11 -8.34 -3.25
C VAL A 111 0.89 -9.17 -3.65
N GLU A 112 -0.26 -8.88 -3.04
CA GLU A 112 -1.53 -9.47 -3.42
C GLU A 112 -2.63 -8.41 -3.54
N VAL A 113 -3.58 -8.67 -4.45
CA VAL A 113 -4.68 -7.75 -4.77
C VAL A 113 -5.99 -8.35 -4.30
N PHE A 114 -6.78 -7.57 -3.56
CA PHE A 114 -8.01 -8.00 -2.92
C PHE A 114 -9.17 -7.05 -3.25
N SER A 115 -10.39 -7.58 -3.26
CA SER A 115 -11.63 -6.79 -3.35
C SER A 115 -12.26 -6.51 -1.98
N THR A 116 -11.86 -7.25 -0.94
CA THR A 116 -12.40 -7.14 0.42
C THR A 116 -11.31 -6.91 1.46
N ASN A 117 -11.63 -6.14 2.50
CA ASN A 117 -10.71 -5.86 3.60
C ASN A 117 -10.43 -7.12 4.41
N THR A 118 -11.47 -7.92 4.68
CA THR A 118 -11.38 -9.16 5.46
C THR A 118 -10.39 -10.15 4.87
N SER A 119 -10.43 -10.40 3.56
CA SER A 119 -9.50 -11.33 2.91
C SER A 119 -8.07 -10.79 2.87
N ALA A 120 -7.91 -9.49 2.68
CA ALA A 120 -6.60 -8.83 2.73
C ALA A 120 -5.96 -8.97 4.12
N LEU A 121 -6.72 -8.70 5.19
CA LEU A 121 -6.24 -8.81 6.57
C LEU A 121 -5.90 -10.26 6.94
N GLU A 122 -6.74 -11.21 6.54
CA GLU A 122 -6.47 -12.64 6.75
C GLU A 122 -5.14 -13.08 6.11
N TRP A 123 -4.89 -12.63 4.87
CA TRP A 123 -3.66 -12.95 4.15
C TRP A 123 -2.42 -12.25 4.74
N LEU A 124 -2.58 -11.01 5.22
CA LEU A 124 -1.51 -10.29 5.90
C LEU A 124 -1.10 -11.01 7.18
N ASN A 125 -2.07 -11.30 8.05
CA ASN A 125 -1.89 -12.07 9.27
C ASN A 125 -3.26 -12.49 9.83
N SER A 126 -3.54 -13.80 9.84
CA SER A 126 -4.80 -14.37 10.31
C SER A 126 -5.08 -14.17 11.80
N LYS A 127 -4.08 -13.76 12.59
CA LYS A 127 -4.22 -13.47 14.02
C LYS A 127 -4.67 -12.04 14.32
N LEU A 128 -4.79 -11.18 13.30
CA LEU A 128 -5.25 -9.80 13.49
C LEU A 128 -6.74 -9.79 13.87
N ASP A 129 -7.09 -8.99 14.86
CA ASP A 129 -8.48 -8.62 15.10
C ASP A 129 -8.95 -7.69 13.98
N LYS A 130 -9.80 -8.20 13.11
CA LYS A 130 -10.24 -7.48 11.91
C LYS A 130 -11.09 -6.27 12.27
N ASP A 131 -11.90 -6.35 13.32
CA ASP A 131 -12.80 -5.27 13.71
C ASP A 131 -11.99 -4.12 14.31
N GLU A 132 -10.96 -4.43 15.10
CA GLU A 132 -10.01 -3.42 15.59
C GLU A 132 -9.29 -2.71 14.44
N ILE A 133 -8.72 -3.46 13.49
CA ILE A 133 -8.00 -2.89 12.35
C ILE A 133 -8.91 -2.04 11.46
N LEU A 134 -10.17 -2.48 11.24
CA LEU A 134 -11.16 -1.69 10.51
C LEU A 134 -11.60 -0.45 11.29
N GLY A 135 -11.65 -0.53 12.62
CA GLY A 135 -11.87 0.62 13.51
C GLY A 135 -10.76 1.67 13.38
N VAL A 136 -9.51 1.26 13.16
CA VAL A 136 -8.39 2.17 12.86
C VAL A 136 -8.47 2.74 11.44
N LEU A 137 -8.96 1.97 10.47
CA LEU A 137 -9.11 2.43 9.09
C LEU A 137 -10.17 3.53 8.97
N ALA A 138 -11.31 3.40 9.66
CA ALA A 138 -12.44 4.33 9.57
C ALA A 138 -12.07 5.83 9.74
N PRO A 139 -11.34 6.26 10.79
CA PRO A 139 -10.95 7.66 10.94
C PRO A 139 -9.98 8.14 9.85
N LEU A 140 -9.16 7.25 9.28
CA LEU A 140 -8.25 7.61 8.17
C LEU A 140 -9.01 7.98 6.89
N MET A 141 -10.26 7.52 6.75
CA MET A 141 -11.11 7.79 5.59
C MET A 141 -11.77 9.17 5.60
N ILE A 142 -11.81 9.82 6.76
CA ILE A 142 -12.50 11.11 7.00
C ILE A 142 -11.48 12.26 7.13
N ALA A 143 -10.21 11.93 7.32
CA ALA A 143 -9.10 12.86 7.57
C ALA A 143 -8.62 13.62 6.31
#